data_AF-A0AAW0JVP4-F1
#
_entry.id   AF-A0AAW0JVP4-F1
#
_cell.length_a   1.000
_cell.length_b   1.000
_cell.length_c   1.000
_cell.angle_alpha   90.00
_cell.angle_beta   90.00
_cell.angle_gamma   90.00
#
_symmetry.space_group_name_H-M   'P 1'
#
loop_
_entity.id
_entity.type
_entity.pdbx_description
1 polymer ?
#
loop_
_entity_poly.entity_id
_entity_poly.type
_entity_poly.pdbx_seq_one_letter_code
_entity_poly.pdbx_strand_id
1 'polypeptide(L)' 'MKIVCDVLDVIVEMDRILRRGGYTVQDNMEIINKLSPILHSLHWSLTLYKDQFLVGKKGFWRPTVGETKS' A
#
# COMPACT_ATOMS: atom_id res chain seq x y z
N MET A 1 4.88 16.03 -18.02
CA MET A 1 4.07 14.78 -17.98
C MET A 1 4.87 13.70 -17.27
N LYS A 2 4.52 13.41 -16.01
CA LYS A 2 4.89 12.18 -15.28
C LYS A 2 3.87 12.00 -14.15
N ILE A 3 2.83 11.21 -14.41
CA ILE A 3 1.74 10.88 -13.46
C ILE A 3 2.12 9.63 -12.62
N VAL A 4 3.37 9.18 -12.74
CA VAL A 4 3.89 7.98 -12.05
C VAL A 4 4.43 8.32 -10.65
N CYS A 5 4.72 9.59 -10.37
CA CYS A 5 5.21 10.03 -9.06
C CYS A 5 4.06 10.13 -8.03
N ASP A 6 2.86 10.55 -8.45
CA ASP A 6 1.78 10.87 -7.52
C ASP A 6 1.29 9.65 -6.71
N VAL A 7 1.19 8.48 -7.34
CA VAL A 7 0.68 7.27 -6.67
C VAL A 7 1.66 6.74 -5.63
N LEU A 8 2.97 6.79 -5.92
CA LEU A 8 3.99 6.36 -4.97
C LEU A 8 4.03 7.29 -3.77
N ASP A 9 3.98 8.61 -4.00
CA ASP A 9 3.98 9.62 -2.94
C ASP A 9 2.75 9.47 -2.04
N VAL A 10 1.58 9.20 -2.64
CA VAL A 10 0.35 8.89 -1.88
C VAL A 10 0.53 7.65 -1.01
N ILE A 11 1.11 6.55 -1.53
CA ILE A 11 1.35 5.34 -0.74
C ILE A 11 2.34 5.60 0.39
N VAL A 12 3.40 6.39 0.16
CA VAL A 12 4.39 6.73 1.18
C VAL A 12 3.76 7.56 2.30
N GLU A 13 2.95 8.55 1.96
CA GLU A 13 2.23 9.35 2.96
C GLU A 13 1.16 8.53 3.67
N MET A 14 0.44 7.64 2.97
CA MET A 14 -0.45 6.66 3.60
C MET A 14 0.32 5.75 4.56
N ASP A 15 1.48 5.24 4.18
CA ASP A 15 2.33 4.40 5.03
C ASP A 15 2.78 5.15 6.30
N ARG A 16 3.11 6.44 6.15
CA ARG A 16 3.53 7.35 7.22
C ARG A 16 2.40 7.74 8.18
N ILE A 17 1.22 8.06 7.65
CA ILE A 17 0.02 8.49 8.40
C ILE A 17 -0.63 7.31 9.11
N LEU A 18 -0.76 6.15 8.45
CA LEU A 18 -1.49 4.97 8.94
C LEU A 18 -0.67 4.13 9.93
N ARG A 19 0.20 4.77 10.71
CA ARG A 19 1.19 4.18 11.62
C ARG A 19 0.58 3.33 12.75
N ARG A 20 -0.74 3.35 12.97
CA ARG A 20 -1.45 2.53 13.97
C ARG A 20 -2.70 1.87 13.37
N GLY A 21 -2.56 0.58 13.02
CA GLY A 21 -3.66 -0.40 13.00
C GLY A 21 -4.78 -0.22 11.98
N GLY A 22 -4.63 -0.85 10.80
CA GLY A 22 -5.71 -1.18 9.86
C GLY A 22 -6.41 0.01 9.19
N TYR A 23 -6.71 -0.09 7.90
CA TYR A 23 -7.36 0.98 7.13
C TYR A 23 -8.14 0.40 5.97
N THR A 24 -9.13 1.16 5.51
CA THR A 24 -9.97 0.81 4.37
C THR A 24 -9.89 1.96 3.37
N VAL A 25 -9.52 1.64 2.15
CA VAL A 25 -9.49 2.57 1.01
C VAL A 25 -10.64 2.17 0.10
N GLN A 26 -11.53 3.11 -0.19
CA GLN A 26 -12.54 2.92 -1.23
C GLN A 26 -12.03 3.60 -2.49
N ASP A 27 -11.88 2.85 -3.57
CA ASP A 27 -11.40 3.37 -4.83
C ASP A 27 -11.94 2.57 -6.01
N ASN A 28 -11.69 3.03 -7.23
CA ASN A 28 -12.07 2.25 -8.41
C ASN A 28 -11.14 1.05 -8.64
N MET A 29 -11.62 0.04 -9.35
CA MET A 29 -10.85 -1.19 -9.61
C MET A 29 -9.54 -0.95 -10.38
N GLU A 30 -9.48 0.08 -11.22
CA GLU A 30 -8.27 0.43 -11.94
C GLU A 30 -7.14 0.86 -10.99
N ILE A 31 -7.48 1.71 -10.02
CA ILE A 31 -6.54 2.18 -8.99
C ILE A 31 -6.18 1.04 -8.04
N ILE A 32 -7.15 0.24 -7.61
CA ILE A 32 -6.90 -0.91 -6.73
C ILE A 32 -5.90 -1.90 -7.38
N ASN A 33 -6.05 -2.19 -8.67
CA ASN A 33 -5.12 -3.05 -9.40
C ASN A 33 -3.70 -2.46 -9.48
N LYS A 34 -3.56 -1.13 -9.59
CA LYS A 34 -2.26 -0.45 -9.58
C LYS A 34 -1.60 -0.47 -8.20
N LEU A 35 -2.38 -0.31 -7.13
CA LEU A 35 -1.88 -0.24 -5.75
C LEU A 35 -1.52 -1.62 -5.17
N SER A 36 -2.26 -2.66 -5.53
CA SER A 36 -2.12 -4.01 -4.97
C SER A 36 -0.67 -4.53 -4.96
N PRO A 37 0.09 -4.52 -6.07
CA PRO A 37 1.47 -5.03 -6.05
C PRO A 37 2.41 -4.22 -5.15
N ILE A 38 2.21 -2.90 -5.02
CA ILE A 38 3.04 -2.03 -4.18
C ILE A 38 2.72 -2.27 -2.69
N LEU A 39 1.44 -2.35 -2.34
CA LEU A 39 1.05 -2.61 -0.95
C LEU A 39 1.44 -4.03 -0.51
N HIS A 40 1.42 -5.01 -1.41
CA HIS A 40 1.96 -6.34 -1.14
C HIS A 40 3.47 -6.32 -0.87
N SER A 41 4.27 -5.55 -1.62
CA SER A 41 5.72 -5.45 -1.37
C SER A 41 6.04 -4.78 -0.03
N LEU A 42 5.14 -3.92 0.44
CA LEU A 42 5.21 -3.30 1.77
C LEU A 42 4.63 -4.20 2.88
N HIS A 43 4.31 -5.47 2.59
CA HIS A 43 3.76 -6.45 3.54
C HIS A 43 2.41 -6.06 4.17
N TRP A 44 1.55 -5.40 3.39
CA TRP A 44 0.16 -5.17 3.80
C TRP A 44 -0.68 -6.39 3.42
N SER A 45 -1.59 -6.77 4.32
CA SER A 45 -2.64 -7.75 4.02
C SER A 45 -3.80 -7.02 3.38
N LEU A 46 -4.15 -7.38 2.15
CA LEU A 46 -5.21 -6.74 1.37
C LEU A 46 -6.45 -7.64 1.32
N THR A 47 -7.64 -7.06 1.47
CA THR A 47 -8.93 -7.74 1.26
C THR A 47 -9.82 -6.87 0.41
N LEU A 48 -10.26 -7.40 -0.73
CA LEU A 48 -11.21 -6.74 -1.60
C LEU A 48 -12.63 -6.98 -1.06
N TYR A 49 -13.42 -5.93 -0.88
CA TYR A 49 -14.82 -6.03 -0.50
C TYR A 49 -15.69 -5.36 -1.58
N LYS A 50 -16.66 -6.12 -2.10
CA LYS A 50 -17.60 -5.69 -3.16
C LYS A 50 -16.95 -5.04 -4.40
N ASP A 51 -15.75 -5.47 -4.77
CA ASP A 51 -14.99 -4.95 -5.93
C ASP A 51 -14.78 -3.42 -5.93
N GLN A 52 -14.82 -2.78 -4.76
CA GLN A 52 -14.70 -1.32 -4.63
C GLN A 52 -13.96 -0.88 -3.35
N PHE A 53 -13.82 -1.77 -2.38
CA PHE A 53 -13.16 -1.47 -1.11
C PHE A 53 -11.91 -2.32 -0.98
N LEU A 54 -10.75 -1.66 -0.91
CA LEU A 54 -9.48 -2.27 -0.56
C LEU A 54 -9.24 -2.08 0.95
N VAL A 55 -9.44 -3.13 1.73
CA VAL A 55 -9.10 -3.14 3.15
C VAL A 55 -7.65 -3.57 3.27
N GLY A 56 -6.79 -2.69 3.76
CA GLY A 56 -5.40 -3.00 4.04
C GLY A 56 -5.14 -3.13 5.55
N LYS A 57 -4.47 -4.19 5.97
CA LYS A 57 -3.95 -4.32 7.32
C LYS A 57 -2.43 -4.34 7.26
N LYS A 58 -1.82 -3.26 7.74
CA LYS A 58 -0.36 -3.12 7.79
C LYS A 58 0.21 -4.11 8.80
N GLY A 59 1.19 -4.92 8.39
CA GLY A 59 1.98 -5.74 9.30
C GLY A 59 2.99 -4.92 10.12
N PHE A 60 3.64 -5.55 11.10
CA PHE A 60 4.74 -4.94 11.87
C PHE A 60 6.07 -4.86 11.10
N TRP A 61 6.09 -5.25 9.83
CA TRP A 61 7.31 -5.32 9.04
C TRP A 61 8.00 -3.96 8.91
N ARG A 62 9.33 -3.99 8.99
CA ARG A 62 10.24 -2.87 8.79
C ARG A 62 11.43 -3.41 8.00
N PRO A 63 11.87 -2.74 6.92
CA PRO A 63 13.15 -3.07 6.33
C PRO A 63 14.22 -2.73 7.36
N THR A 64 14.84 -3.75 7.96
CA THR A 64 16.02 -3.56 8.80
C THR A 64 17.17 -3.14 7.89
N VAL A 65 17.83 -2.03 8.22
CA VAL A 65 19.06 -1.58 7.54
C VAL A 65 20.04 -2.74 7.53
N GLY A 66 20.23 -3.41 6.39
CA GLY A 66 21.17 -4.54 6.29
C GLY A 66 20.94 -5.57 5.17
N GLU A 67 19.78 -5.64 4.51
CA GLU A 67 19.58 -6.62 3.41
C GLU A 67 19.94 -6.06 2.03
N THR A 68 21.18 -5.57 1.88
CA THR A 68 21.86 -5.60 0.58
C THR A 68 22.38 -7.01 0.37
N LYS A 69 21.65 -7.81 -0.42
CA LYS A 69 22.19 -9.08 -0.92
C LYS A 69 23.40 -8.77 -1.81
N SER A 70 24.56 -9.26 -1.38
CA SER A 70 25.77 -9.37 -2.20
C SER A 70 25.58 -10.36 -3.35
#